data_AF-A0A4Q1A1K8-F1
#
_entry.id   AF-A0A4Q1A1K8-F1
#
_cell.length_a   1.000
_cell.length_b   1.000
_cell.length_c   1.000
_cell.angle_alpha   90.00
_cell.angle_beta   90.00
_cell.angle_gamma   90.00
#
_symmetry.space_group_name_H-M   'P 1'
#
loop_
_entity.id
_entity.type
_entity.pdbx_description
1 polymer ?
#
loop_
_entity_poly.entity_id
_entity_poly.type
_entity_poly.pdbx_seq_one_letter_code
_entity_poly.pdbx_strand_id
1 'polypeptide(L)'
;MLHHLQRSSILVVNNIDSALEKILPFYPSHFTRVIKNSEKNEFQIVDAQNAIKEAYIATNETKYIFLCGATFRSEAQNALLKVLEEPPLNIVFIILVESKSSILPTIHSRLLYKNLKQSVLEEDIDLDLKYLDLKTLYNFIKENQRVSKDEAIKLVGKLVLKINRDKISLNEEELESFSKAITLLNLNSRPAPILAYLLLTILEKERE
;
A
#
# COMPACT_ATOMS: atom_id res chain seq x y z
N MET A 1 -10.37 -10.10 14.78
CA MET A 1 -11.72 -9.55 14.54
C MET A 1 -11.63 -8.04 14.52
N LEU A 2 -12.08 -7.38 13.45
CA LEU A 2 -12.17 -5.93 13.42
C LEU A 2 -13.45 -5.55 14.20
N HIS A 3 -13.32 -5.23 15.49
CA HIS A 3 -14.42 -4.61 16.23
C HIS A 3 -14.68 -3.20 15.69
N HIS A 4 -15.93 -2.73 15.79
CA HIS A 4 -16.29 -1.35 15.44
C HIS A 4 -15.32 -0.36 16.10
N LEU A 5 -14.76 0.56 15.32
CA LEU A 5 -13.84 1.55 15.84
C LEU A 5 -14.60 2.54 16.73
N GLN A 6 -14.25 2.58 18.02
CA GLN A 6 -14.88 3.51 18.97
C GLN A 6 -14.30 4.93 18.89
N ARG A 7 -13.23 5.14 18.12
CA ARG A 7 -12.52 6.41 17.99
C ARG A 7 -12.11 6.66 16.55
N SER A 8 -12.09 7.93 16.16
CA SER A 8 -11.66 8.35 14.83
C SER A 8 -10.24 7.85 14.55
N SER A 9 -10.04 7.25 13.38
CA SER A 9 -8.82 6.52 13.05
C SER A 9 -8.41 6.67 11.59
N ILE A 10 -7.12 6.55 11.32
CA ILE A 10 -6.54 6.44 9.98
C ILE A 10 -6.22 4.96 9.73
N LEU A 11 -6.76 4.42 8.64
CA LEU A 11 -6.53 3.07 8.15
C LEU A 11 -5.66 3.16 6.89
N VAL A 12 -4.46 2.61 6.96
CA VAL A 12 -3.60 2.49 5.78
C VAL A 12 -3.84 1.14 5.13
N VAL A 13 -4.23 1.13 3.86
CA VAL A 13 -4.67 -0.07 3.13
C VAL A 13 -3.90 -0.22 1.82
N ASN A 14 -3.88 -1.41 1.22
CA ASN A 14 -3.24 -1.62 -0.08
C ASN A 14 -4.08 -1.03 -1.23
N ASN A 15 -5.40 -1.16 -1.13
CA ASN A 15 -6.37 -0.64 -2.09
C ASN A 15 -7.62 -0.25 -1.31
N ILE A 16 -8.13 0.95 -1.57
CA ILE A 16 -9.27 1.53 -0.82
C ILE A 16 -10.56 0.76 -1.08
N ASP A 17 -10.86 0.43 -2.34
CA ASP A 17 -12.11 -0.22 -2.73
C ASP A 17 -12.23 -1.63 -2.13
N SER A 18 -11.18 -2.45 -2.28
CA SER A 18 -11.14 -3.79 -1.68
C SER A 18 -11.19 -3.74 -0.14
N ALA A 19 -10.61 -2.71 0.47
CA ALA A 19 -10.70 -2.53 1.91
C ALA A 19 -12.11 -2.15 2.35
N LEU A 20 -12.81 -1.26 1.62
CA LEU A 20 -14.19 -0.91 1.91
C LEU A 20 -15.11 -2.12 1.80
N GLU A 21 -15.00 -2.93 0.75
CA GLU A 21 -15.79 -4.16 0.60
C GLU A 21 -15.63 -5.12 1.79
N LYS A 22 -14.42 -5.21 2.34
CA LYS A 22 -14.13 -6.04 3.51
C LYS A 22 -14.62 -5.42 4.81
N ILE A 23 -14.55 -4.09 4.95
CA ILE A 23 -14.80 -3.41 6.23
C ILE A 23 -16.28 -3.05 6.40
N LEU A 24 -16.94 -2.55 5.36
CA LEU A 24 -18.33 -2.07 5.43
C LEU A 24 -19.36 -3.10 5.95
N PRO A 25 -19.26 -4.41 5.65
CA PRO A 25 -20.18 -5.41 6.21
C PRO A 25 -20.16 -5.49 7.73
N PHE A 26 -19.08 -5.03 8.36
CA PHE A 26 -18.94 -4.96 9.81
C PHE A 26 -19.48 -3.65 10.40
N TYR A 27 -20.15 -2.79 9.65
CA TYR A 27 -20.71 -1.53 10.17
C TYR A 27 -22.21 -1.43 9.85
N PRO A 28 -23.02 -0.77 10.73
CA PRO A 28 -24.44 -0.59 10.50
C PRO A 28 -24.69 0.28 9.26
N SER A 29 -25.31 -0.28 8.23
CA SER A 29 -25.53 0.38 6.93
C SER A 29 -26.25 1.73 7.05
N HIS A 30 -27.25 1.83 7.93
CA HIS A 30 -28.04 3.05 8.13
C HIS A 30 -27.22 4.19 8.75
N PHE A 31 -26.24 3.88 9.59
CA PHE A 31 -25.37 4.83 10.29
C PHE A 31 -23.96 4.91 9.68
N THR A 32 -23.76 4.36 8.48
CA THR A 32 -22.48 4.43 7.78
C THR A 32 -22.60 5.30 6.54
N ARG A 33 -21.64 6.19 6.36
CA ARG A 33 -21.54 7.07 5.19
C ARG A 33 -20.14 6.97 4.61
N VAL A 34 -20.06 6.74 3.31
CA VAL A 34 -18.80 6.70 2.57
C VAL A 34 -18.71 7.94 1.70
N ILE A 35 -17.64 8.70 1.88
CA ILE A 35 -17.36 9.91 1.13
C ILE A 35 -16.10 9.66 0.34
N LYS A 36 -16.30 9.46 -0.96
CA LYS A 36 -15.27 9.20 -1.96
C LYS A 36 -15.58 10.04 -3.18
N ASN A 37 -14.56 10.66 -3.75
CA ASN A 37 -14.70 11.35 -5.03
C ASN A 37 -14.94 10.30 -6.14
N SER A 38 -15.99 10.49 -6.93
CA SER A 38 -16.41 9.50 -7.95
C SER A 38 -15.62 9.65 -9.27
N GLU A 39 -15.05 10.83 -9.52
CA GLU A 39 -14.36 11.14 -10.78
C GLU A 39 -12.84 10.99 -10.67
N LYS A 40 -12.28 11.22 -9.48
CA LYS A 40 -10.84 11.26 -9.23
C LYS A 40 -10.49 10.44 -7.99
N ASN A 41 -9.32 9.81 -8.00
CA ASN A 41 -8.77 9.14 -6.81
C ASN A 41 -8.20 10.11 -5.75
N GLU A 42 -8.63 11.38 -5.79
CA GLU A 42 -8.13 12.46 -4.94
C GLU A 42 -9.27 13.02 -4.09
N PHE A 43 -9.05 13.14 -2.78
CA PHE A 43 -9.99 13.72 -1.83
C PHE A 43 -9.84 15.25 -1.81
N GLN A 44 -10.90 15.95 -2.21
CA GLN A 44 -10.88 17.39 -2.44
C GLN A 44 -11.63 18.17 -1.35
N ILE A 45 -11.53 19.50 -1.39
CA ILE A 45 -12.18 20.39 -0.42
C ILE A 45 -13.70 20.20 -0.39
N VAL A 46 -14.32 19.91 -1.54
CA VAL A 46 -15.77 19.65 -1.63
C VAL A 46 -16.15 18.39 -0.86
N ASP A 47 -15.33 17.34 -0.97
CA ASP A 47 -15.53 16.08 -0.23
C ASP A 47 -15.41 16.31 1.29
N ALA A 48 -14.42 17.10 1.72
CA ALA A 48 -14.27 17.51 3.11
C ALA A 48 -15.49 18.29 3.63
N GLN A 49 -16.01 19.24 2.85
CA GLN A 49 -17.20 20.01 3.21
C GLN A 49 -18.45 19.12 3.34
N ASN A 50 -18.61 18.15 2.44
CA ASN A 50 -19.70 17.17 2.51
C ASN A 50 -19.59 16.30 3.77
N ALA A 51 -18.38 15.88 4.13
CA ALA A 51 -18.13 15.12 5.35
C ALA A 51 -18.48 15.91 6.61
N ILE A 52 -18.08 17.18 6.66
CA ILE A 52 -18.38 18.07 7.78
C ILE A 52 -19.90 18.26 7.89
N LYS A 53 -20.59 18.53 6.78
CA LYS A 53 -22.06 18.67 6.77
C LYS A 53 -22.74 17.40 7.30
N GLU A 54 -22.33 16.23 6.82
CA GLU A 54 -22.89 14.95 7.25
C GLU A 54 -22.65 14.65 8.74
N ALA A 55 -21.49 15.07 9.27
CA ALA A 55 -21.13 14.93 10.68
C ALA A 55 -22.02 15.77 11.60
N TYR A 56 -22.44 16.95 11.16
CA TYR A 56 -23.33 17.82 11.96
C TYR A 56 -24.81 17.42 11.88
N ILE A 57 -25.18 16.45 11.04
CA ILE A 57 -26.53 15.88 11.06
C ILE A 57 -26.66 14.98 12.29
N ALA A 58 -27.47 15.44 13.25
CA ALA A 58 -27.71 14.75 14.51
C ALA A 58 -28.16 13.30 14.31
N THR A 59 -27.69 12.42 15.20
CA THR A 59 -27.97 10.99 15.19
C THR A 59 -28.06 10.47 16.63
N ASN A 60 -28.98 9.55 16.87
CA ASN A 60 -29.17 8.92 18.17
C ASN A 60 -28.15 7.79 18.41
N GLU A 61 -27.58 7.24 17.34
CA GLU A 61 -26.54 6.20 17.38
C GLU A 61 -25.23 6.68 16.76
N THR A 62 -24.15 5.94 17.03
CA THR A 62 -22.84 6.22 16.46
C THR A 62 -22.85 6.14 14.94
N LYS A 63 -22.63 7.29 14.28
CA LYS A 63 -22.47 7.41 12.83
C LYS A 63 -21.00 7.34 12.45
N TYR A 64 -20.71 6.46 11.49
CA TYR A 64 -19.39 6.23 10.94
C TYR A 64 -19.25 6.94 9.60
N ILE A 65 -18.28 7.84 9.49
CA ILE A 65 -18.02 8.58 8.26
C ILE A 65 -16.67 8.15 7.71
N PHE A 66 -16.70 7.41 6.62
CA PHE A 66 -15.53 6.92 5.90
C PHE A 66 -15.07 7.97 4.89
N LEU A 67 -13.84 8.47 5.05
CA LEU A 67 -13.21 9.43 4.15
C LEU A 67 -12.20 8.69 3.28
N CYS A 68 -12.42 8.64 1.98
CA CYS A 68 -11.70 7.76 1.06
C CYS A 68 -11.05 8.54 -0.08
N GLY A 69 -9.72 8.42 -0.22
CA GLY A 69 -8.96 8.96 -1.35
C GLY A 69 -7.52 8.44 -1.36
N ALA A 70 -6.95 8.22 -2.54
CA ALA A 70 -5.55 7.79 -2.65
C ALA A 70 -4.60 8.93 -2.22
N THR A 71 -4.97 10.16 -2.58
CA THR A 71 -4.34 11.39 -2.11
C THR A 71 -5.38 12.32 -1.48
N PHE A 72 -4.97 13.12 -0.50
CA PHE A 72 -5.82 14.14 0.12
C PHE A 72 -5.19 15.51 -0.13
N ARG A 73 -5.94 16.45 -0.72
CA ARG A 73 -5.44 17.81 -0.91
C ARG A 73 -5.24 18.52 0.42
N SER A 74 -4.19 19.32 0.53
CA SER A 74 -3.85 20.06 1.75
C SER A 74 -5.01 20.92 2.25
N GLU A 75 -5.75 21.56 1.35
CA GLU A 75 -6.93 22.37 1.69
C GLU A 75 -8.05 21.52 2.28
N ALA A 76 -8.30 20.33 1.72
CA ALA A 76 -9.31 19.39 2.21
C ALA A 76 -8.94 18.89 3.62
N GLN A 77 -7.67 18.57 3.82
CA GLN A 77 -7.15 18.12 5.11
C GLN A 77 -7.27 19.22 6.18
N ASN A 78 -6.90 20.45 5.84
CA ASN A 78 -6.99 21.58 6.76
C ASN A 78 -8.43 21.89 7.15
N ALA A 79 -9.39 21.76 6.23
CA ALA A 79 -10.82 21.94 6.53
C ALA A 79 -11.34 20.88 7.53
N LEU A 80 -10.80 19.66 7.48
CA LEU A 80 -11.18 18.57 8.38
C LEU A 80 -10.58 18.70 9.79
N LEU A 81 -9.51 19.49 9.98
CA LEU A 81 -8.79 19.55 11.27
C LEU A 81 -9.73 19.83 12.46
N LYS A 82 -10.60 20.83 12.32
CA LYS A 82 -11.50 21.23 13.41
C LYS A 82 -12.48 20.11 13.80
N VAL A 83 -13.08 19.44 12.82
CA VAL A 83 -14.07 18.37 13.08
C VAL A 83 -13.42 17.06 13.53
N LEU A 84 -12.13 16.85 13.22
CA LEU A 84 -11.37 15.69 13.67
C LEU A 84 -10.86 15.87 15.11
N GLU A 85 -10.53 17.10 15.53
CA GLU A 85 -10.16 17.43 16.91
C GLU A 85 -11.34 17.30 17.87
N GLU A 86 -12.46 17.92 17.51
CA GLU A 86 -13.68 17.97 18.32
C GLU A 86 -14.87 17.46 17.49
N PRO A 87 -14.98 16.13 17.29
CA PRO A 87 -16.07 15.57 16.52
C PRO A 87 -17.42 15.81 17.20
N PRO A 88 -18.50 16.02 16.43
CA PRO A 88 -19.85 16.08 17.00
C PRO A 88 -20.21 14.79 17.74
N LEU A 89 -21.21 14.88 18.63
CA LEU A 89 -21.66 13.73 19.42
C LEU A 89 -22.00 12.55 18.51
N ASN A 90 -21.56 11.35 18.91
CA ASN A 90 -21.81 10.10 18.18
C ASN A 90 -21.19 10.03 16.78
N ILE A 91 -20.20 10.87 16.43
CA ILE A 91 -19.52 10.78 15.14
C ILE A 91 -18.13 10.13 15.28
N VAL A 92 -17.85 9.15 14.41
CA VAL A 92 -16.54 8.53 14.27
C VAL A 92 -16.06 8.66 12.83
N PHE A 93 -14.91 9.31 12.63
CA PHE A 93 -14.29 9.44 11.32
C PHE A 93 -13.29 8.31 11.07
N ILE A 94 -13.40 7.66 9.91
CA ILE A 94 -12.49 6.60 9.49
C ILE A 94 -11.87 7.02 8.18
N ILE A 95 -10.57 7.34 8.19
CA ILE A 95 -9.85 7.82 7.01
C ILE A 95 -9.13 6.63 6.37
N LEU A 96 -9.42 6.33 5.10
CA LEU A 96 -8.73 5.29 4.34
C LEU A 96 -7.75 5.92 3.36
N VAL A 97 -6.47 5.53 3.47
CA VAL A 97 -5.40 5.98 2.59
C VAL A 97 -4.50 4.84 2.14
N GLU A 98 -3.95 4.96 0.94
CA GLU A 98 -3.01 3.96 0.41
C GLU A 98 -1.57 4.22 0.87
N SER A 99 -1.24 5.44 1.26
CA SER A 99 0.07 5.80 1.79
C SER A 99 -0.04 6.70 3.01
N LYS A 100 0.86 6.51 3.98
CA LYS A 100 0.99 7.37 5.15
C LYS A 100 1.35 8.81 4.77
N SER A 101 2.11 8.98 3.68
CA SER A 101 2.53 10.29 3.16
C SER A 101 1.38 11.11 2.58
N SER A 102 0.22 10.50 2.30
CA SER A 102 -0.95 11.19 1.77
C SER A 102 -1.66 12.08 2.80
N ILE A 103 -1.30 11.97 4.08
CA ILE A 103 -1.91 12.72 5.20
C ILE A 103 -0.88 13.62 5.87
N LEU A 104 -1.29 14.86 6.17
CA LEU A 104 -0.50 15.87 6.83
C LEU A 104 -0.11 15.43 8.26
N PRO A 105 1.11 15.77 8.72
CA PRO A 105 1.56 15.46 10.08
C PRO A 105 0.60 15.94 11.19
N THR A 106 -0.10 17.04 10.95
CA THR A 106 -1.09 17.61 11.89
C THR A 106 -2.29 16.70 12.13
N ILE A 107 -2.71 15.92 11.12
CA ILE A 107 -3.78 14.93 11.28
C ILE A 107 -3.25 13.67 11.96
N HIS A 108 -2.02 13.25 11.63
CA HIS A 108 -1.35 12.10 12.28
C HIS A 108 -1.24 12.26 13.80
N SER A 109 -1.06 13.47 14.31
CA SER A 109 -0.94 13.71 15.75
C SER A 109 -2.27 13.59 16.52
N ARG A 110 -3.41 13.58 15.81
CA ARG A 110 -4.76 13.68 16.41
C ARG A 110 -5.56 12.40 16.30
N LEU A 111 -5.24 11.52 15.35
CA LEU A 111 -5.98 10.31 15.08
C LEU A 111 -5.18 9.05 15.42
N LEU A 112 -5.90 7.99 15.80
CA LEU A 112 -5.29 6.67 15.96
C LEU A 112 -4.90 6.11 14.60
N TYR A 113 -3.67 5.62 14.51
CA TYR A 113 -3.14 5.04 13.28
C TYR A 113 -3.20 3.51 13.33
N LYS A 114 -3.78 2.88 12.31
CA LYS A 114 -3.75 1.44 12.11
C LYS A 114 -3.27 1.10 10.70
N ASN A 115 -2.17 0.37 10.63
CA ASN A 115 -1.71 -0.19 9.36
C ASN A 115 -2.47 -1.49 9.09
N LEU A 116 -3.36 -1.46 8.10
CA LEU A 116 -4.11 -2.61 7.62
C LEU A 116 -3.55 -3.12 6.29
N LYS A 117 -2.39 -2.61 5.84
CA LYS A 117 -1.68 -3.24 4.75
C LYS A 117 -1.33 -4.64 5.20
N GLN A 118 -2.01 -5.61 4.62
CA GLN A 118 -1.46 -6.95 4.61
C GLN A 118 -0.20 -6.84 3.76
N SER A 119 0.90 -7.47 4.20
CA SER A 119 1.83 -7.97 3.19
C SER A 119 0.94 -8.82 2.31
N VAL A 120 0.65 -8.33 1.09
CA VAL A 120 0.21 -9.24 0.06
C VAL A 120 1.25 -10.34 0.16
N LEU A 121 0.81 -11.56 0.45
CA LEU A 121 1.63 -12.71 0.16
C LEU A 121 1.78 -12.61 -1.36
N GLU A 122 2.74 -11.79 -1.79
CA GLU A 122 3.14 -11.70 -3.16
C GLU A 122 3.44 -13.15 -3.49
N GLU A 123 2.71 -13.69 -4.47
CA GLU A 123 2.93 -15.03 -4.97
C GLU A 123 4.43 -15.24 -5.03
N ASP A 124 4.89 -16.25 -4.29
CA ASP A 124 6.30 -16.53 -4.15
C ASP A 124 6.87 -16.66 -5.56
N ILE A 125 8.10 -16.20 -5.75
CA ILE A 125 8.74 -16.41 -7.04
C ILE A 125 8.85 -17.93 -7.23
N ASP A 126 8.36 -18.44 -8.37
CA ASP A 126 8.47 -19.85 -8.72
C ASP A 126 9.89 -20.15 -9.20
N LEU A 127 10.83 -19.95 -8.28
CA LEU A 127 12.26 -20.12 -8.45
C LEU A 127 12.83 -20.52 -7.10
N ASP A 128 13.42 -21.71 -7.05
CA ASP A 128 14.18 -22.16 -5.90
C ASP A 128 15.62 -21.64 -6.03
N LEU A 129 16.00 -20.70 -5.17
CA LEU A 129 17.30 -20.05 -5.25
C LEU A 129 18.43 -20.99 -4.78
N LYS A 130 18.14 -21.98 -3.92
CA LYS A 130 19.14 -22.93 -3.40
C LYS A 130 19.54 -23.98 -4.42
N TYR A 131 18.63 -24.32 -5.32
CA TYR A 131 18.88 -25.26 -6.42
C TYR A 131 18.98 -24.55 -7.77
N LEU A 132 19.31 -23.25 -7.75
CA LEU A 132 19.47 -22.46 -8.96
C LEU A 132 20.62 -23.04 -9.79
N ASP A 133 20.36 -23.24 -11.07
CA ASP A 133 21.34 -23.66 -12.07
C ASP A 133 21.18 -22.84 -13.36
N LEU A 134 22.11 -23.01 -14.31
CA LEU A 134 22.06 -22.24 -15.56
C LEU A 134 20.79 -22.53 -16.38
N LYS A 135 20.20 -23.73 -16.24
CA LYS A 135 19.01 -24.14 -17.01
C LYS A 135 17.76 -23.48 -16.46
N THR A 136 17.58 -23.52 -15.14
CA THR A 136 16.48 -22.89 -14.40
C THR A 136 16.56 -21.37 -14.53
N LEU A 137 17.75 -20.77 -14.39
CA LEU A 137 17.97 -19.35 -14.67
C LEU A 137 17.56 -18.98 -16.10
N TYR A 138 18.04 -19.72 -17.11
CA TYR A 138 17.69 -19.46 -18.50
C TYR A 138 16.18 -19.54 -18.75
N ASN A 139 15.52 -20.57 -18.21
CA ASN A 139 14.07 -20.74 -18.33
C ASN A 139 13.31 -19.58 -17.67
N PHE A 140 13.71 -19.20 -16.46
CA PHE A 140 13.10 -18.08 -15.75
C PHE A 140 13.21 -16.77 -16.56
N ILE A 141 14.39 -16.47 -17.12
CA ILE A 141 14.57 -15.29 -17.97
C ILE A 141 13.75 -15.40 -19.24
N LYS A 142 13.66 -16.59 -19.85
CA LYS A 142 12.88 -16.84 -21.07
C LYS A 142 11.39 -16.58 -20.87
N GLU A 143 10.83 -17.04 -19.75
CA GLU A 143 9.44 -16.82 -19.37
C GLU A 143 9.16 -15.33 -19.10
N ASN A 144 10.15 -14.62 -18.55
CA ASN A 144 10.04 -13.21 -18.19
C ASN A 144 10.62 -12.24 -19.24
N GLN A 145 10.80 -12.64 -20.51
CA GLN A 145 11.43 -11.78 -21.54
C GLN A 145 10.61 -10.53 -21.88
N ARG A 146 9.29 -10.60 -21.75
CA ARG A 146 8.35 -9.57 -22.20
C ARG A 146 7.68 -8.82 -21.05
N VAL A 147 8.17 -9.00 -19.83
CA VAL A 147 7.63 -8.28 -18.67
C VAL A 147 7.79 -6.78 -18.84
N SER A 148 6.80 -6.05 -18.39
CA SER A 148 6.84 -4.60 -18.30
C SER A 148 7.88 -4.14 -17.26
N LYS A 149 8.23 -2.86 -17.30
CA LYS A 149 9.07 -2.21 -16.28
C LYS A 149 8.53 -2.44 -14.87
N ASP A 150 7.23 -2.22 -14.66
CA ASP A 150 6.62 -2.32 -13.33
C ASP A 150 6.58 -3.76 -12.83
N GLU A 151 6.36 -4.74 -13.72
CA GLU A 151 6.46 -6.16 -13.40
C GLU A 151 7.91 -6.57 -13.08
N ALA A 152 8.89 -6.06 -13.81
CA ALA A 152 10.30 -6.32 -13.53
C ALA A 152 10.73 -5.78 -12.16
N ILE A 153 10.31 -4.56 -11.80
CA ILE A 153 10.60 -3.98 -10.47
C ILE A 153 9.98 -4.84 -9.37
N LYS A 154 8.75 -5.34 -9.57
CA LYS A 154 8.11 -6.29 -8.65
C LYS A 154 8.90 -7.59 -8.54
N LEU A 155 9.37 -8.16 -9.66
CA LEU A 155 10.20 -9.38 -9.66
C LEU A 155 11.51 -9.20 -8.87
N VAL A 156 12.19 -8.05 -9.03
CA VAL A 156 13.39 -7.73 -8.23
C VAL A 156 13.05 -7.67 -6.75
N GLY A 157 11.93 -7.05 -6.37
CA GLY A 157 11.44 -7.04 -4.99
C GLY A 157 11.18 -8.44 -4.45
N LYS A 158 10.50 -9.30 -5.22
CA LYS A 158 10.26 -10.71 -4.86
C LYS A 158 11.55 -11.49 -4.67
N LEU A 159 12.55 -11.28 -5.53
CA LEU A 159 13.88 -11.91 -5.39
C LEU A 159 14.54 -11.54 -4.05
N VAL A 160 14.54 -10.26 -3.67
CA VAL A 160 15.10 -9.81 -2.38
C VAL A 160 14.39 -10.48 -1.20
N LEU A 161 13.06 -10.58 -1.26
CA LEU A 161 12.28 -11.26 -0.22
C LEU A 161 12.62 -12.75 -0.15
N LYS A 162 12.78 -13.41 -1.29
CA LYS A 162 13.14 -14.84 -1.38
C LYS A 162 14.54 -15.09 -0.83
N ILE A 163 15.53 -14.27 -1.20
CA ILE A 163 16.92 -14.31 -0.68
C ILE A 163 16.91 -14.26 0.86
N ASN A 164 16.14 -13.34 1.44
CA ASN A 164 16.03 -13.21 2.89
C ASN A 164 15.34 -14.43 3.54
N ARG A 165 14.25 -14.94 2.93
CA ARG A 165 13.57 -16.17 3.40
C ARG A 165 14.48 -17.39 3.36
N ASP A 166 15.23 -17.55 2.28
CA ASP A 166 16.13 -18.68 2.05
C ASP A 166 17.45 -18.55 2.81
N LYS A 167 17.68 -17.40 3.47
CA LYS A 167 18.87 -17.04 4.27
C LYS A 167 20.16 -17.02 3.45
N ILE A 168 20.06 -16.59 2.19
CA ILE A 168 21.21 -16.41 1.32
C ILE A 168 21.93 -15.14 1.76
N SER A 169 23.22 -15.25 2.08
CA SER A 169 24.04 -14.13 2.56
C SER A 169 24.62 -13.37 1.38
N LEU A 170 24.24 -12.10 1.24
CA LEU A 170 24.81 -11.17 0.26
C LEU A 170 25.73 -10.17 0.93
N ASN A 171 26.83 -9.79 0.26
CA ASN A 171 27.68 -8.69 0.69
C ASN A 171 27.09 -7.32 0.30
N GLU A 172 27.77 -6.25 0.70
CA GLU A 172 27.30 -4.87 0.47
C GLU A 172 27.21 -4.53 -1.03
N GLU A 173 28.19 -4.94 -1.85
CA GLU A 173 28.19 -4.69 -3.30
C GLU A 173 27.04 -5.43 -4.00
N GLU A 174 26.77 -6.66 -3.58
CA GLU A 174 25.67 -7.49 -4.10
C GLU A 174 24.32 -6.91 -3.74
N LEU A 175 24.13 -6.44 -2.49
CA LEU A 175 22.93 -5.72 -2.09
C LEU A 175 22.75 -4.41 -2.88
N GLU A 176 23.84 -3.69 -3.11
CA GLU A 176 23.82 -2.47 -3.91
C GLU A 176 23.40 -2.76 -5.37
N SER A 177 23.74 -3.94 -5.89
CA SER A 177 23.36 -4.36 -7.24
C SER A 177 21.83 -4.41 -7.45
N PHE A 178 21.05 -4.78 -6.43
CA PHE A 178 19.58 -4.76 -6.49
C PHE A 178 19.04 -3.32 -6.56
N SER A 179 19.66 -2.39 -5.83
CA SER A 179 19.30 -0.97 -5.89
C SER A 179 19.62 -0.35 -7.26
N LYS A 180 20.79 -0.72 -7.82
CA LYS A 180 21.19 -0.34 -9.19
C LYS A 180 20.22 -0.92 -10.22
N ALA A 181 19.80 -2.17 -10.08
CA ALA A 181 18.83 -2.81 -10.96
C ALA A 181 17.48 -2.07 -11.00
N ILE A 182 16.92 -1.71 -9.83
CA ILE A 182 15.68 -0.92 -9.76
C ILE A 182 15.86 0.44 -10.44
N THR A 183 17.01 1.08 -10.25
CA THR A 183 17.33 2.36 -10.90
C THR A 183 17.37 2.22 -12.42
N LEU A 184 18.05 1.20 -12.94
CA LEU A 184 18.14 0.93 -14.38
C LEU A 184 16.77 0.63 -15.01
N LEU A 185 15.94 -0.17 -14.32
CA LEU A 185 14.56 -0.43 -14.74
C LEU A 185 13.75 0.87 -14.75
N ASN A 186 13.94 1.74 -13.77
CA ASN A 186 13.30 3.05 -13.74
C ASN A 186 13.69 3.94 -14.91
N LEU A 187 14.93 3.83 -15.39
CA LEU A 187 15.46 4.47 -16.59
C LEU A 187 15.05 3.78 -17.92
N ASN A 188 14.05 2.88 -17.87
CA ASN A 188 13.53 2.13 -19.02
C ASN A 188 14.54 1.18 -19.69
N SER A 189 15.55 0.73 -18.95
CA SER A 189 16.45 -0.33 -19.41
C SER A 189 15.70 -1.65 -19.59
N ARG A 190 16.20 -2.51 -20.50
CA ARG A 190 15.57 -3.80 -20.79
C ARG A 190 15.61 -4.71 -19.55
N PRO A 191 14.47 -5.31 -19.11
CA PRO A 191 14.43 -6.15 -17.92
C PRO A 191 15.27 -7.42 -17.97
N ALA A 192 15.26 -8.16 -19.09
CA ALA A 192 15.86 -9.49 -19.15
C ALA A 192 17.38 -9.52 -18.82
N PRO A 193 18.24 -8.64 -19.37
CA PRO A 193 19.65 -8.58 -18.98
C PRO A 193 19.88 -8.24 -17.51
N ILE A 194 19.03 -7.38 -16.93
CA ILE A 194 19.12 -6.97 -15.53
C ILE A 194 18.78 -8.14 -14.61
N LEU A 195 17.66 -8.82 -14.87
CA LEU A 195 17.27 -10.00 -14.12
C LEU A 195 18.32 -11.12 -14.25
N ALA A 196 18.89 -11.31 -15.44
CA ALA A 196 19.93 -12.32 -15.67
C ALA A 196 21.18 -12.02 -14.84
N TYR A 197 21.62 -10.75 -14.80
CA TYR A 197 22.76 -10.34 -13.98
C TYR A 197 22.53 -10.64 -12.49
N LEU A 198 21.37 -10.25 -11.93
CA LEU A 198 21.07 -10.52 -10.52
C LEU A 198 21.03 -12.02 -10.20
N LEU A 199 20.41 -12.83 -11.07
CA LEU A 199 20.35 -14.28 -10.87
C LEU A 199 21.71 -14.95 -11.00
N LEU A 200 22.59 -14.46 -11.86
CA LEU A 200 23.97 -14.94 -11.97
C LEU A 200 24.75 -14.63 -10.70
N THR A 201 24.60 -13.43 -10.14
CA THR A 201 25.23 -13.06 -8.86
C THR A 201 24.78 -13.99 -7.72
N ILE A 202 23.49 -14.35 -7.66
CA ILE A 202 22.98 -15.32 -6.67
C ILE A 202 23.55 -16.73 -6.93
N LEU A 203 23.58 -17.15 -8.20
CA LEU A 203 24.11 -18.46 -8.59
C LEU A 203 25.59 -18.64 -8.24
N GLU A 204 26.39 -17.59 -8.39
CA GLU A 204 27.80 -17.59 -8.00
C GLU A 204 27.96 -17.77 -6.49
N LYS A 205 27.07 -17.18 -5.68
CA LYS A 205 27.11 -17.29 -4.22
C LYS A 205 26.78 -18.67 -3.67
N GLU A 206 25.79 -19.36 -4.23
CA GLU A 206 25.46 -20.72 -3.78
C GLU A 206 26.54 -21.76 -4.16
N ARG A 207 27.50 -21.38 -5.00
CA ARG A 207 28.62 -22.24 -5.42
C ARG A 207 29.91 -22.03 -4.61
N GLU A 208 29.99 -20.97 -3.80
CA GLU A 208 31.11 -20.68 -2.89
C GLU A 208 30.92 -21.36 -1.53
#